data_AF-A0A9N9KIX8-F1
#
_entry.id   AF-A0A9N9KIX8-F1
#
_cell.length_a   1.000
_cell.length_b   1.000
_cell.length_c   1.000
_cell.angle_alpha   90.00
_cell.angle_beta   90.00
_cell.angle_gamma   90.00
#
_symmetry.space_group_name_H-M   'P 1'
#
loop_
_entity.id
_entity.type
_entity.pdbx_description
1 polymer ?
#
loop_
_entity_poly.entity_id
_entity_poly.type
_entity_poly.pdbx_seq_one_letter_code
_entity_poly.pdbx_strand_id
1 'polypeptide(L)'
;MSRTLSDFDALVLGSYKDGSLTDTAAKEIPENLQRNIQEQFQYSGLKGKLGEVRMFYGLGGDDANIPKKIAVVALGINKGSEQSHDVSEALEITRKA
;
A
#
# COMPACT_ATOMS: atom_id res chain seq x y z
N MET A 1 17.69 4.27 22.25
CA MET A 1 18.35 3.99 20.95
C MET A 1 17.31 4.19 19.87
N SER A 2 17.61 5.02 18.87
CA SER A 2 16.77 5.11 17.65
C SER A 2 16.97 3.80 16.88
N ARG A 3 15.90 3.08 16.56
CA ARG A 3 15.97 1.91 15.66
C ARG A 3 15.84 2.42 14.24
N THR A 4 16.77 2.02 13.37
CA THR A 4 16.72 2.36 11.95
C THR A 4 16.06 1.21 11.18
N LEU A 5 15.42 1.52 10.05
CA LEU A 5 14.76 0.48 9.24
C LEU A 5 15.75 -0.63 8.81
N SER A 6 17.04 -0.31 8.68
CA SER A 6 18.13 -1.25 8.41
C SER A 6 18.35 -2.32 9.47
N ASP A 7 17.84 -2.14 10.68
CA ASP A 7 17.95 -3.13 11.76
C ASP A 7 17.06 -4.36 11.52
N PHE A 8 16.17 -4.29 10.52
CA PHE A 8 15.21 -5.35 10.19
C PHE A 8 15.58 -6.09 8.91
N ASP A 9 15.43 -7.42 8.93
CA ASP A 9 15.64 -8.28 7.75
C ASP A 9 14.61 -8.03 6.63
N ALA A 10 13.41 -7.56 7.00
CA ALA A 10 12.32 -7.29 6.09
C ALA A 10 11.36 -6.25 6.66
N LEU A 11 10.64 -5.58 5.75
CA LEU A 11 9.60 -4.61 6.06
C LEU A 11 8.26 -5.06 5.50
N VAL A 12 7.18 -4.91 6.27
CA VAL A 12 5.81 -5.18 5.81
C VAL A 12 5.02 -3.87 5.79
N LEU A 13 4.46 -3.53 4.63
CA LEU A 13 3.72 -2.29 4.41
C LEU A 13 2.29 -2.61 3.97
N GLY A 14 1.34 -1.75 4.33
CA GLY A 14 -0.02 -1.82 3.82
C GLY A 14 -0.21 -0.84 2.66
N SER A 15 -0.91 -1.25 1.61
CA SER A 15 -1.31 -0.37 0.51
C SER A 15 -2.80 -0.49 0.19
N TYR A 16 -3.42 0.61 -0.21
CA TYR A 16 -4.80 0.63 -0.69
C TYR A 16 -4.88 0.40 -2.20
N LYS A 17 -6.10 0.19 -2.71
CA LYS A 17 -6.38 -0.15 -4.11
C LYS A 17 -6.00 0.94 -5.11
N ASP A 18 -5.91 2.19 -4.65
CA ASP A 18 -5.42 3.34 -5.42
C ASP A 18 -3.88 3.39 -5.52
N GLY A 19 -3.19 2.47 -4.84
CA GLY A 19 -1.73 2.39 -4.78
C GLY A 19 -1.09 3.24 -3.68
N SER A 20 -1.89 3.97 -2.89
CA SER A 20 -1.39 4.71 -1.73
C SER A 20 -0.99 3.75 -0.61
N LEU A 21 0.06 4.08 0.13
CA LEU A 21 0.44 3.38 1.36
C LEU A 21 -0.42 3.87 2.54
N THR A 22 -0.44 3.12 3.64
CA THR A 22 -1.06 3.64 4.88
C THR A 22 -0.34 4.88 5.38
N ASP A 23 -1.05 5.80 6.01
CA ASP A 23 -0.48 7.07 6.51
C ASP A 23 0.73 6.86 7.43
N THR A 24 0.70 5.81 8.25
CA THR A 24 1.83 5.44 9.11
C THR A 24 3.01 4.98 8.26
N ALA A 25 2.79 4.08 7.29
CA ALA A 25 3.86 3.61 6.41
C ALA A 25 4.49 4.76 5.61
N ALA A 26 3.67 5.68 5.07
CA ALA A 26 4.14 6.82 4.29
C ALA A 26 4.94 7.85 5.12
N LYS A 27 4.79 7.88 6.45
CA LYS A 27 5.58 8.77 7.32
C LYS A 27 6.89 8.14 7.79
N GLU A 28 6.91 6.81 7.90
CA GLU A 28 8.07 6.07 8.42
C GLU A 28 9.08 5.71 7.32
N ILE A 29 8.67 5.67 6.05
CA ILE A 29 9.55 5.28 4.95
C ILE A 29 9.94 6.46 4.04
N PRO A 30 11.17 6.46 3.50
CA PRO A 30 11.65 7.49 2.58
C PRO A 30 10.77 7.67 1.33
N GLU A 31 10.60 8.92 0.85
CA GLU A 31 9.76 9.25 -0.32
C GLU A 31 10.19 8.51 -1.60
N ASN A 32 11.50 8.32 -1.81
CA ASN A 32 12.03 7.54 -2.94
C ASN A 32 11.53 6.09 -2.91
N LEU A 33 11.45 5.48 -1.73
CA LEU A 33 10.94 4.12 -1.57
C LEU A 33 9.45 4.05 -1.90
N GLN A 34 8.67 5.03 -1.43
CA GLN A 34 7.24 5.14 -1.72
C GLN A 34 7.00 5.21 -3.23
N ARG A 35 7.75 6.09 -3.91
CA ARG A 35 7.66 6.25 -5.36
C ARG A 35 8.02 4.96 -6.10
N ASN A 36 9.11 4.29 -5.71
CA ASN A 36 9.51 3.03 -6.34
C ASN A 36 8.41 1.94 -6.17
N ILE A 37 7.79 1.84 -4.99
CA ILE A 37 6.68 0.89 -4.74
C ILE A 37 5.48 1.24 -5.65
N GLN A 38 5.13 2.51 -5.76
CA GLN A 38 4.02 2.97 -6.59
C GLN A 38 4.27 2.69 -8.08
N GLU A 39 5.49 2.94 -8.57
CA GLU A 39 5.90 2.62 -9.95
C GLU A 39 5.77 1.11 -10.22
N GLN A 40 6.21 0.24 -9.28
CA GLN A 40 6.02 -1.21 -9.43
C GLN A 40 4.55 -1.61 -9.50
N PHE A 41 3.68 -0.96 -8.72
CA PHE A 41 2.24 -1.21 -8.82
C PHE A 41 1.66 -0.79 -10.17
N GLN A 42 2.07 0.35 -10.71
CA GLN A 42 1.64 0.81 -12.03
C GLN A 42 2.06 -0.15 -13.14
N TYR A 43 3.33 -0.59 -13.16
CA TYR A 43 3.83 -1.52 -14.18
C TYR A 43 3.16 -2.89 -14.14
N SER A 44 2.73 -3.34 -12.96
CA SER A 44 2.07 -4.64 -12.81
C SER A 44 0.66 -4.70 -13.41
N GLY A 45 0.01 -3.54 -13.67
CA GLY A 45 -1.38 -3.45 -14.14
C GLY A 45 -2.43 -4.00 -13.15
N LEU A 46 -2.01 -4.56 -12.02
CA LEU A 46 -2.87 -5.25 -11.07
C LEU A 46 -3.15 -4.34 -9.87
N LYS A 47 -4.39 -3.82 -9.80
CA LYS A 47 -4.94 -3.26 -8.55
C LYS A 47 -5.16 -4.44 -7.59
N GLY A 48 -4.19 -4.69 -6.71
CA GLY A 48 -4.11 -5.89 -5.88
C GLY A 48 -5.42 -6.21 -5.14
N LYS A 49 -5.77 -7.50 -5.08
CA LYS A 49 -6.98 -7.96 -4.35
C LYS A 49 -6.77 -7.80 -2.85
N LEU A 50 -7.84 -7.64 -2.08
CA LEU A 50 -7.76 -7.60 -0.63
C LEU A 50 -7.02 -8.83 -0.08
N GLY A 51 -6.00 -8.61 0.74
CA GLY A 51 -5.15 -9.65 1.31
C GLY A 51 -4.05 -10.18 0.38
N GLU A 52 -3.97 -9.71 -0.86
CA GLU A 52 -2.86 -10.03 -1.76
C GLU A 52 -1.57 -9.45 -1.19
N VAL A 53 -0.51 -10.26 -1.20
CA VAL A 53 0.83 -9.86 -0.75
C VAL A 53 1.77 -9.88 -1.92
N ARG A 54 2.54 -8.80 -2.09
CA ARG A 54 3.63 -8.73 -3.06
C ARG A 54 4.95 -8.53 -2.38
N MET A 55 5.92 -9.34 -2.78
CA MET A 55 7.28 -9.27 -2.27
C MET A 55 8.16 -8.53 -3.29
N PHE A 56 8.86 -7.52 -2.81
CA PHE A 56 9.86 -6.77 -3.55
C PHE A 56 11.24 -7.02 -2.95
N TYR A 57 12.21 -7.22 -3.83
CA TYR A 57 13.60 -7.47 -3.47
C TYR A 57 14.47 -6.36 -4.04
N GLY A 58 15.34 -5.78 -3.23
CA GLY A 58 16.30 -4.75 -3.65
C GLY A 58 15.68 -3.41 -4.06
N LEU A 59 14.41 -3.15 -3.70
CA LEU A 59 13.68 -1.95 -4.14
C LEU A 59 14.23 -0.64 -3.55
N GLY A 60 14.95 -0.74 -2.42
CA GLY A 60 15.76 0.36 -1.84
C GLY A 60 17.13 0.58 -2.51
N GLY A 61 17.49 -0.19 -3.54
CA GLY A 61 18.79 -0.07 -4.23
C GLY A 61 19.96 -0.24 -3.26
N ASP A 62 20.91 0.69 -3.31
CA ASP A 62 22.10 0.74 -2.44
C ASP A 62 21.86 1.48 -1.11
N ASP A 63 20.64 1.94 -0.84
CA ASP A 63 20.34 2.55 0.45
C ASP A 63 20.51 1.50 1.56
N ALA A 64 21.48 1.74 2.42
CA ALA A 64 21.80 0.88 3.55
C ALA A 64 20.72 0.95 4.64
N ASN A 65 19.92 2.02 4.67
CA ASN A 65 18.86 2.23 5.65
C ASN A 65 17.56 1.49 5.31
N ILE A 66 17.44 0.92 4.10
CA ILE A 66 16.22 0.26 3.64
C ILE A 66 16.44 -1.27 3.60
N PRO A 67 15.59 -2.06 4.29
CA PRO A 67 15.59 -3.52 4.16
C PRO A 67 15.50 -3.97 2.72
N LYS A 68 16.32 -4.95 2.34
CA LYS A 68 16.34 -5.47 0.97
C LYS A 68 15.09 -6.29 0.63
N LYS A 69 14.26 -6.66 1.60
CA LYS A 69 13.02 -7.42 1.43
C LYS A 69 11.84 -6.59 1.92
N ILE A 70 10.88 -6.33 1.04
CA ILE A 70 9.70 -5.54 1.37
C ILE A 70 8.46 -6.32 0.93
N ALA A 71 7.57 -6.61 1.86
CA ALA A 71 6.26 -7.15 1.59
C ALA A 71 5.25 -6.00 1.59
N VAL A 72 4.42 -5.91 0.55
CA VAL A 72 3.30 -4.98 0.53
C VAL A 72 1.99 -5.75 0.48
N VAL A 73 1.13 -5.49 1.46
CA VAL A 73 -0.16 -6.16 1.66
C VAL A 73 -1.28 -5.23 1.19
N ALA A 74 -2.10 -5.72 0.28
CA ALA A 74 -3.25 -4.97 -0.23
C ALA A 74 -4.39 -4.96 0.80
N LEU A 75 -4.75 -3.77 1.26
CA LEU A 75 -5.77 -3.52 2.29
C LEU A 75 -7.17 -3.23 1.70
N GLY A 76 -7.31 -3.21 0.37
CA GLY A 76 -8.57 -2.89 -0.30
C GLY A 76 -8.82 -1.39 -0.43
N ILE A 77 -10.09 -0.98 -0.36
CA ILE A 77 -10.50 0.42 -0.57
C ILE A 77 -10.25 1.22 0.70
N ASN A 78 -9.63 2.39 0.56
CA ASN A 78 -9.51 3.36 1.64
C ASN A 78 -10.89 4.01 1.88
N LYS A 79 -11.58 3.62 2.95
CA LYS A 79 -12.89 4.19 3.31
C LYS A 79 -12.82 5.64 3.81
N GLY A 80 -11.62 6.19 4.01
CA GLY A 80 -11.40 7.58 4.41
C GLY A 80 -11.42 8.58 3.25
N SER A 81 -11.33 8.11 1.99
CA SER A 81 -11.23 8.99 0.81
C SER A 81 -12.50 9.04 -0.05
N GLU A 82 -13.35 8.01 -0.01
CA GLU A 82 -14.66 8.03 -0.71
C GLU A 82 -15.69 7.22 0.07
N GLN A 83 -16.58 7.93 0.75
CA GLN A 83 -17.80 7.36 1.31
C GLN A 83 -19.01 8.19 0.89
N SER A 84 -19.22 8.39 -0.41
CA SER A 84 -20.53 8.80 -0.92
C SER A 84 -20.64 8.65 -2.44
N HIS A 85 -20.89 7.45 -2.98
CA HIS A 85 -21.74 7.35 -4.18
C HIS A 85 -22.29 5.93 -4.40
N ASP A 86 -21.48 4.88 -4.28
CA ASP A 86 -21.93 3.52 -4.67
C ASP A 86 -22.86 2.83 -3.65
N VAL A 87 -22.75 3.14 -2.36
CA VAL A 87 -23.58 2.46 -1.34
C VAL A 87 -25.04 2.96 -1.37
N SER A 88 -25.28 4.18 -1.85
CA SER A 88 -26.61 4.77 -1.91
C SER A 88 -27.48 4.17 -3.02
N GLU A 89 -26.91 3.88 -4.21
CA GLU A 89 -27.69 3.31 -5.32
C GLU A 89 -28.21 1.89 -5.01
N ALA A 90 -27.38 1.04 -4.38
CA ALA A 90 -27.79 -0.31 -4.01
C ALA A 90 -28.92 -0.34 -2.96
N LEU A 91 -28.95 0.64 -2.06
CA LEU A 91 -30.00 0.80 -1.04
C LEU A 91 -31.28 1.45 -1.58
N GLU A 92 -31.21 2.25 -2.64
CA GLU A 92 -32.41 2.86 -3.25
C GLU A 92 -33.22 1.86 -4.07
N ILE A 93 -32.56 0.92 -4.77
CA ILE A 93 -33.24 -0.11 -5.57
C ILE A 93 -34.06 -1.04 -4.66
N THR A 94 -33.60 -1.32 -3.44
CA THR A 94 -34.32 -2.17 -2.48
C THR A 94 -35.45 -1.48 -1.73
N ARG A 95 -35.54 -0.14 -1.76
CA ARG A 95 -36.66 0.62 -1.16
C ARG A 95 -37.82 0.87 -2.13
N LYS A 96 -37.61 0.69 -3.44
CA LYS A 96 -38.63 0.87 -4.48
C LYS A 96 -39.22 -0.44 -5.00
N ALA A 97 -38.83 -1.59 -4.44
CA ALA A 97 -39.36 -2.92 -4.75
C ALA A 97 -40.40 -3.36 -3.72
#